data_AF-A0A0K0DQ47-F1
#
_entry.id   AF-A0A0K0DQ47-F1
#
_cell.length_a   1.000
_cell.length_b   1.000
_cell.length_c   1.000
_cell.angle_alpha   90.00
_cell.angle_beta   90.00
_cell.angle_gamma   90.00
#
_symmetry.space_group_name_H-M   'P 1'
#
loop_
_entity.id
_entity.type
_entity.pdbx_description
1 polymer ?
#
loop_
_entity_poly.entity_id
_entity_poly.type
_entity_poly.pdbx_seq_one_letter_code
_entity_poly.pdbx_strand_id
1 'polypeptide(L)'
;MIDSNEQLQKFTDNNLLRLIEAADSTPKAVEKVREILSHYNRRVKGNSVITFPIRDLISMVKNKGSVAAHLSFVYLRFSSANFGEEQHLELLSYIFHLLPLKLADSGQCAECVGTSLSFCLVIQLLGLSVPAFMIIAQRENHTWPALSFSTDVQLLVLRFFQCIIVFSVDAPDVVNATCAALKRGDKVLTPVLTSEEYIMIAEKVYSRVDSIVQVKLRIIKLLVSGLFDYHTVFSILVLALAQNIDEVTSAAETALKKVDTRACLDSRIVIDELMAAYLGCTTPSKSVIGRSCSLSPANIIMKRKILMYLVRSPVAAVAYMNNLKVYLLDIFYTYTCKYVYMYLWHICAYYILSL
;
A
#
# COMPACT_ATOMS: atom_id res chain seq x y z
N MET A 1 -42.68 -4.69 -0.63
CA MET A 1 -41.44 -5.50 -0.60
C MET A 1 -40.83 -5.44 -1.99
N ILE A 2 -39.51 -5.26 -2.08
CA ILE A 2 -38.79 -5.34 -3.35
C ILE A 2 -38.40 -6.81 -3.52
N ASP A 3 -39.06 -7.55 -4.41
CA ASP A 3 -38.90 -9.02 -4.47
C ASP A 3 -38.28 -9.50 -5.79
N SER A 4 -38.12 -8.63 -6.80
CA SER A 4 -37.47 -8.95 -8.07
C SER A 4 -36.22 -8.10 -8.35
N ASN A 5 -35.31 -8.64 -9.17
CA ASN A 5 -34.11 -7.92 -9.63
C ASN A 5 -34.47 -6.62 -10.39
N GLU A 6 -35.57 -6.60 -11.14
CA GLU A 6 -36.05 -5.40 -11.84
C GLU A 6 -36.48 -4.30 -10.87
N GLN A 7 -37.15 -4.66 -9.77
CA GLN A 7 -37.53 -3.70 -8.73
C GLN A 7 -36.30 -3.20 -7.96
N LEU A 8 -35.27 -4.05 -7.74
CA LEU A 8 -33.99 -3.62 -7.18
C LEU A 8 -33.26 -2.65 -8.11
N GLN A 9 -33.22 -2.91 -9.42
CA GLN A 9 -32.61 -2.00 -10.39
C GLN A 9 -33.34 -0.65 -10.40
N LYS A 10 -34.68 -0.67 -10.49
CA LYS A 10 -35.50 0.56 -10.40
C LYS A 10 -35.27 1.33 -9.11
N PHE A 11 -35.07 0.63 -7.99
CA PHE A 11 -34.72 1.29 -6.73
C PHE A 11 -33.34 1.95 -6.80
N THR A 12 -32.36 1.24 -7.36
CA THR A 12 -30.98 1.71 -7.57
C THR A 12 -30.97 3.01 -8.37
N ASP A 13 -31.61 3.00 -9.54
CA ASP A 13 -31.57 4.13 -10.48
C ASP A 13 -32.26 5.37 -9.92
N ASN A 14 -33.39 5.19 -9.23
CA ASN A 14 -34.22 6.31 -8.80
C ASN A 14 -33.86 6.87 -7.40
N ASN A 15 -33.30 6.04 -6.51
CA ASN A 15 -33.19 6.38 -5.09
C ASN A 15 -31.77 6.33 -4.54
N LEU A 16 -30.84 5.57 -5.14
CA LEU A 16 -29.53 5.35 -4.53
C LEU A 16 -28.76 6.66 -4.30
N LEU A 17 -28.58 7.46 -5.35
CA LEU A 17 -27.82 8.72 -5.27
C LEU A 17 -28.49 9.70 -4.30
N ARG A 18 -29.82 9.81 -4.33
CA ARG A 18 -30.60 10.68 -3.44
C ARG A 18 -30.46 10.29 -1.98
N LEU A 19 -30.46 8.98 -1.68
CA LEU A 19 -30.25 8.48 -0.32
C LEU A 19 -28.84 8.79 0.18
N ILE A 20 -27.83 8.63 -0.68
CA ILE A 20 -26.44 8.97 -0.33
C ILE A 20 -26.29 10.47 -0.05
N GLU A 21 -26.91 11.33 -0.86
CA GLU A 21 -26.90 12.78 -0.62
C GLU A 21 -27.65 13.16 0.67
N ALA A 22 -28.79 12.52 0.94
CA ALA A 22 -29.54 12.75 2.16
C ALA A 22 -28.77 12.35 3.42
N ALA A 23 -27.84 11.38 3.33
CA ALA A 23 -26.99 10.98 4.44
C ALA A 23 -26.09 12.14 4.92
N ASP A 24 -25.60 13.00 4.03
CA ASP A 24 -24.75 14.14 4.42
C ASP A 24 -25.53 15.26 5.13
N SER A 25 -26.87 15.20 5.18
CA SER A 25 -27.69 16.31 5.65
C SER A 25 -27.74 16.46 7.18
N THR A 26 -27.97 15.35 7.92
CA THR A 26 -28.02 15.38 9.40
C THR A 26 -27.59 14.03 10.00
N PRO A 27 -27.08 13.99 11.25
CA PRO A 27 -26.70 12.73 11.91
C PRO A 27 -27.84 11.71 12.00
N LYS A 28 -29.07 12.18 12.29
CA LYS A 28 -30.27 11.32 12.32
C LYS A 28 -30.64 10.77 10.93
N ALA A 29 -30.38 11.53 9.87
CA ALA A 29 -30.56 11.05 8.50
C ALA A 29 -29.54 9.96 8.14
N VAL A 30 -28.29 10.08 8.59
CA VAL A 30 -27.26 9.05 8.39
C VAL A 30 -27.71 7.70 8.93
N GLU A 31 -28.25 7.64 10.15
CA GLU A 31 -28.69 6.38 10.79
C GLU A 31 -29.80 5.70 10.00
N LYS A 32 -30.85 6.45 9.64
CA LYS A 32 -31.97 5.93 8.84
C LYS A 32 -31.52 5.48 7.46
N VAL A 33 -30.68 6.28 6.79
CA VAL A 33 -30.13 5.91 5.49
C VAL A 33 -29.27 4.66 5.62
N ARG A 34 -28.43 4.55 6.65
CA ARG A 34 -27.61 3.34 6.90
C ARG A 34 -28.47 2.11 7.12
N GLU A 35 -29.58 2.22 7.84
CA GLU A 35 -30.52 1.11 8.05
C GLU A 35 -31.11 0.64 6.72
N ILE A 36 -31.67 1.58 5.93
CA ILE A 36 -32.24 1.29 4.60
C ILE A 36 -31.18 0.65 3.68
N LEU A 37 -30.01 1.28 3.60
CA LEU A 37 -28.90 0.79 2.77
C LEU A 37 -28.37 -0.56 3.28
N SER A 38 -28.45 -0.88 4.57
CA SER A 38 -28.03 -2.18 5.08
C SER A 38 -28.89 -3.32 4.53
N HIS A 39 -30.21 -3.13 4.46
CA HIS A 39 -31.13 -4.10 3.88
C HIS A 39 -30.94 -4.22 2.36
N TYR A 40 -30.76 -3.08 1.69
CA TYR A 40 -30.46 -3.04 0.26
C TYR A 40 -29.13 -3.74 -0.08
N ASN A 41 -28.07 -3.45 0.67
CA ASN A 41 -26.74 -4.00 0.47
C ASN A 41 -26.71 -5.53 0.61
N ARG A 42 -27.53 -6.11 1.49
CA ARG A 42 -27.65 -7.59 1.61
C ARG A 42 -28.17 -8.25 0.34
N ARG A 43 -28.93 -7.53 -0.48
CA ARG A 43 -29.57 -8.07 -1.70
C ARG A 43 -28.77 -7.81 -2.97
N VAL A 44 -27.99 -6.73 -2.98
CA VAL A 44 -27.25 -6.29 -4.17
C VAL A 44 -25.76 -6.67 -4.11
N LYS A 45 -25.19 -6.88 -2.92
CA LYS A 45 -23.81 -7.34 -2.80
C LYS A 45 -23.62 -8.69 -3.48
N GLY A 46 -22.79 -8.73 -4.53
CA GLY A 46 -22.49 -9.93 -5.31
C GLY A 46 -23.55 -10.28 -6.37
N ASN A 47 -24.58 -9.45 -6.54
CA ASN A 47 -25.55 -9.62 -7.61
C ASN A 47 -25.02 -8.93 -8.88
N SER A 48 -24.61 -9.72 -9.88
CA SER A 48 -24.05 -9.22 -11.14
C SER A 48 -25.09 -8.61 -12.09
N VAL A 49 -26.39 -8.84 -11.83
CA VAL A 49 -27.48 -8.31 -12.66
C VAL A 49 -27.72 -6.82 -12.39
N ILE A 50 -27.42 -6.36 -11.17
CA ILE A 50 -27.65 -4.97 -10.79
C ILE A 50 -26.48 -4.10 -11.23
N THR A 51 -26.79 -3.06 -11.99
CA THR A 51 -25.82 -2.06 -12.45
C THR A 51 -25.90 -0.79 -11.61
N PHE A 52 -24.76 -0.13 -11.44
CA PHE A 52 -24.64 1.07 -10.62
C PHE A 52 -24.24 2.28 -11.49
N PRO A 53 -24.68 3.50 -11.12
CA PRO A 53 -24.31 4.73 -11.84
C PRO A 53 -22.87 5.16 -11.52
N ILE A 54 -21.88 4.50 -12.13
CA ILE A 54 -20.44 4.66 -11.82
C ILE A 54 -19.99 6.12 -11.93
N ARG A 55 -20.37 6.83 -13.00
CA ARG A 55 -19.96 8.22 -13.25
C ARG A 55 -20.45 9.17 -12.16
N ASP A 56 -21.70 9.01 -11.75
CA ASP A 56 -22.30 9.83 -10.70
C ASP A 56 -21.68 9.51 -9.34
N LEU A 57 -21.45 8.22 -9.04
CA LEU A 57 -20.76 7.82 -7.82
C LEU A 57 -19.34 8.40 -7.72
N ILE A 58 -18.58 8.42 -8.83
CA ILE A 58 -17.26 9.07 -8.89
C ILE A 58 -17.39 10.58 -8.61
N SER A 59 -18.38 11.24 -9.22
CA SER A 59 -18.66 12.66 -8.97
C SER A 59 -18.99 12.92 -7.49
N MET A 60 -19.76 12.05 -6.84
CA MET A 60 -20.06 12.16 -5.42
C MET A 60 -18.82 11.97 -4.54
N VAL A 61 -17.96 10.99 -4.85
CA VAL A 61 -16.67 10.81 -4.14
C VAL A 61 -15.80 12.06 -4.24
N LYS A 62 -15.81 12.73 -5.40
CA LYS A 62 -15.06 13.96 -5.63
C LYS A 62 -15.62 15.14 -4.84
N ASN A 63 -16.91 15.40 -4.98
CA ASN A 63 -17.51 16.71 -4.69
C ASN A 63 -18.32 16.77 -3.38
N LYS A 64 -18.68 15.64 -2.76
CA LYS A 64 -19.55 15.60 -1.58
C LYS A 64 -18.76 15.39 -0.28
N GLY A 65 -19.45 15.49 0.85
CA GLY A 65 -18.89 15.32 2.19
C GLY A 65 -18.39 13.89 2.43
N SER A 66 -17.70 13.71 3.56
CA SER A 66 -16.98 12.46 3.86
C SER A 66 -17.90 11.23 3.94
N VAL A 67 -19.14 11.40 4.43
CA VAL A 67 -20.11 10.30 4.56
C VAL A 67 -20.66 9.90 3.19
N ALA A 68 -21.12 10.86 2.38
CA ALA A 68 -21.56 10.59 1.02
C ALA A 68 -20.44 9.97 0.18
N ALA A 69 -19.22 10.52 0.23
CA ALA A 69 -18.08 9.98 -0.49
C ALA A 69 -17.78 8.52 -0.09
N HIS A 70 -17.83 8.21 1.20
CA HIS A 70 -17.63 6.84 1.68
C HIS A 70 -18.73 5.88 1.21
N LEU A 71 -20.00 6.30 1.29
CA LEU A 71 -21.13 5.49 0.82
C LEU A 71 -21.06 5.28 -0.70
N SER A 72 -20.76 6.32 -1.48
CA SER A 72 -20.56 6.21 -2.92
C SER A 72 -19.44 5.23 -3.26
N PHE A 73 -18.34 5.26 -2.50
CA PHE A 73 -17.24 4.30 -2.66
C PHE A 73 -17.69 2.84 -2.42
N VAL A 74 -18.56 2.58 -1.43
CA VAL A 74 -19.09 1.22 -1.18
C VAL A 74 -19.75 0.66 -2.44
N TYR A 75 -20.52 1.47 -3.17
CA TYR A 75 -21.19 1.06 -4.39
C TYR A 75 -20.23 0.94 -5.59
N LEU A 76 -19.23 1.81 -5.71
CA LEU A 76 -18.14 1.64 -6.67
C LEU A 76 -17.39 0.31 -6.47
N ARG A 77 -17.22 -0.11 -5.21
CA ARG A 77 -16.62 -1.40 -4.89
C ARG A 77 -17.54 -2.58 -5.25
N PHE A 78 -18.85 -2.43 -5.10
CA PHE A 78 -19.77 -3.48 -5.54
C PHE A 78 -19.76 -3.60 -7.07
N SER A 79 -19.73 -2.48 -7.79
CA SER A 79 -19.66 -2.50 -9.24
C SER A 79 -18.33 -3.05 -9.75
N SER A 80 -17.21 -2.79 -9.05
CA SER A 80 -15.88 -3.24 -9.50
C SER A 80 -15.72 -4.75 -9.56
N ALA A 81 -16.56 -5.53 -8.86
CA ALA A 81 -16.53 -6.99 -8.96
C ALA A 81 -16.98 -7.51 -10.33
N ASN A 82 -17.74 -6.70 -11.08
CA ASN A 82 -18.30 -7.06 -12.38
C ASN A 82 -17.62 -6.32 -13.54
N PHE A 83 -16.52 -5.59 -13.28
CA PHE A 83 -15.87 -4.78 -14.30
C PHE A 83 -15.08 -5.64 -15.28
N GLY A 84 -15.13 -5.26 -16.55
CA GLY A 84 -14.16 -5.72 -17.55
C GLY A 84 -12.80 -5.03 -17.38
N GLU A 85 -11.78 -5.49 -18.11
CA GLU A 85 -10.44 -4.93 -18.01
C GLU A 85 -10.39 -3.42 -18.29
N GLU A 86 -11.01 -2.96 -19.38
CA GLU A 86 -11.00 -1.55 -19.77
C GLU A 86 -11.66 -0.65 -18.71
N GLN A 87 -12.73 -1.13 -18.06
CA GLN A 87 -13.40 -0.38 -16.98
C GLN A 87 -12.51 -0.24 -15.74
N HIS A 88 -11.68 -1.24 -15.43
CA HIS A 88 -10.68 -1.12 -14.38
C HIS A 88 -9.59 -0.08 -14.72
N LEU A 89 -9.18 0.00 -15.98
CA LEU A 89 -8.20 1.00 -16.45
C LEU A 89 -8.76 2.42 -16.43
N GLU A 90 -10.02 2.59 -16.85
CA GLU A 90 -10.73 3.86 -16.72
C GLU A 90 -10.83 4.28 -15.26
N LEU A 91 -11.25 3.37 -14.38
CA LEU A 91 -11.37 3.63 -12.94
C LEU A 91 -10.02 4.04 -12.32
N LEU A 92 -8.91 3.41 -12.73
CA LEU A 92 -7.57 3.76 -12.24
C LEU A 92 -7.23 5.23 -12.50
N SER A 93 -7.53 5.70 -13.70
CA SER A 93 -7.30 7.10 -14.09
C SER A 93 -8.10 8.05 -13.20
N TYR A 94 -9.37 7.73 -12.92
CA TYR A 94 -10.19 8.52 -11.98
C TYR A 94 -9.65 8.47 -10.55
N ILE A 95 -9.20 7.31 -10.07
CA ILE A 95 -8.62 7.17 -8.72
C ILE A 95 -7.40 8.10 -8.57
N PHE A 96 -6.52 8.17 -9.56
CA PHE A 96 -5.34 9.03 -9.49
C PHE A 96 -5.67 10.53 -9.53
N HIS A 97 -6.81 10.92 -10.11
CA HIS A 97 -7.31 12.29 -9.98
C HIS A 97 -7.96 12.56 -8.62
N LEU A 98 -8.48 11.55 -7.94
CA LEU A 98 -9.14 11.68 -6.63
C LEU A 98 -8.15 11.67 -5.46
N LEU A 99 -7.07 10.90 -5.55
CA LEU A 99 -6.08 10.75 -4.47
C LEU A 99 -5.49 12.08 -4.00
N PRO A 100 -5.01 13.00 -4.86
CA PRO A 100 -4.46 14.29 -4.42
C PRO A 100 -5.47 15.11 -3.59
N LEU A 101 -6.73 15.12 -4.02
CA LEU A 101 -7.79 15.88 -3.34
C LEU A 101 -8.03 15.33 -1.94
N LYS A 102 -8.12 14.00 -1.80
CA LYS A 102 -8.39 13.37 -0.50
C LYS A 102 -7.17 13.33 0.42
N LEU A 103 -5.96 13.37 -0.14
CA LEU A 103 -4.73 13.55 0.62
C LEU A 103 -4.65 14.94 1.25
N ALA A 104 -4.97 16.00 0.49
CA ALA A 104 -4.99 17.36 1.02
C ALA A 104 -6.00 17.53 2.18
N ASP A 105 -7.19 16.93 2.03
CA ASP A 105 -8.23 16.92 3.09
C ASP A 105 -7.79 16.16 4.36
N SER A 106 -6.82 15.24 4.25
CA SER A 106 -6.37 14.42 5.39
C SER A 106 -5.36 15.10 6.31
N GLY A 107 -4.66 16.15 5.82
CA GLY A 107 -3.59 16.84 6.54
C GLY A 107 -4.04 17.81 7.64
N GLN A 108 -5.34 18.11 7.76
CA GLN A 108 -5.84 19.12 8.70
C GLN A 108 -6.25 18.59 10.09
N CYS A 109 -6.12 17.28 10.37
CA CYS A 109 -6.59 16.70 11.63
C CYS A 109 -5.49 15.90 12.34
N ALA A 110 -4.48 16.59 12.89
CA ALA A 110 -3.45 15.96 13.72
C ALA A 110 -3.95 15.56 15.14
N GLU A 111 -5.17 15.94 15.54
CA GLU A 111 -5.66 15.77 16.93
C GLU A 111 -6.93 14.91 17.07
N CYS A 112 -7.45 14.30 15.99
CA CYS A 112 -8.69 13.52 16.09
C CYS A 112 -8.42 12.03 16.38
N VAL A 113 -8.94 11.56 17.51
CA VAL A 113 -8.79 10.19 18.06
C VAL A 113 -9.41 9.09 17.16
N GLY A 114 -10.13 9.43 16.09
CA GLY A 114 -10.61 8.51 15.06
C GLY A 114 -9.83 8.62 13.75
N THR A 115 -9.68 7.51 13.00
CA THR A 115 -9.25 7.57 11.60
C THR A 115 -10.20 8.49 10.84
N SER A 116 -9.70 9.63 10.35
CA SER A 116 -10.51 10.52 9.50
C SER A 116 -11.09 9.70 8.34
N LEU A 117 -12.40 9.79 8.12
CA LEU A 117 -13.10 9.07 7.04
C LEU A 117 -12.43 9.32 5.67
N SER A 118 -11.82 10.50 5.48
CA SER A 118 -11.04 10.84 4.28
C SER A 118 -9.79 9.98 4.12
N PHE A 119 -9.07 9.69 5.21
CA PHE A 119 -7.90 8.81 5.18
C PHE A 119 -8.30 7.34 4.92
N CYS A 120 -9.39 6.88 5.54
CA CYS A 120 -9.97 5.57 5.25
C CYS A 120 -10.34 5.43 3.76
N LEU A 121 -10.81 6.51 3.13
CA LEU A 121 -11.14 6.54 1.70
C LEU A 121 -9.89 6.42 0.82
N VAL A 122 -8.77 7.06 1.18
CA VAL A 122 -7.49 6.90 0.47
C VAL A 122 -7.03 5.44 0.44
N ILE A 123 -7.04 4.78 1.59
CA ILE A 123 -6.73 3.34 1.72
C ILE A 123 -7.65 2.49 0.84
N GLN A 124 -8.93 2.82 0.85
CA GLN A 124 -9.95 2.13 0.07
C GLN A 124 -9.72 2.29 -1.44
N LEU A 125 -9.40 3.50 -1.91
CA LEU A 125 -9.07 3.80 -3.30
C LEU A 125 -7.82 3.04 -3.77
N LEU A 126 -6.76 2.99 -2.95
CA LEU A 126 -5.56 2.20 -3.24
C LEU A 126 -5.89 0.71 -3.39
N GLY A 127 -6.68 0.14 -2.47
CA GLY A 127 -7.13 -1.25 -2.60
C GLY A 127 -7.94 -1.52 -3.87
N LEU A 128 -8.75 -0.54 -4.33
CA LEU A 128 -9.55 -0.64 -5.55
C LEU A 128 -8.70 -0.56 -6.83
N SER A 129 -7.52 0.04 -6.76
CA SER A 129 -6.59 0.15 -7.89
C SER A 129 -5.82 -1.13 -8.20
N VAL A 130 -5.79 -2.11 -7.29
CA VAL A 130 -5.00 -3.35 -7.44
C VAL A 130 -5.34 -4.13 -8.72
N PRO A 131 -6.61 -4.43 -9.05
CA PRO A 131 -6.93 -5.15 -10.29
C PRO A 131 -6.41 -4.43 -11.55
N ALA A 132 -6.49 -3.09 -11.59
CA ALA A 132 -5.99 -2.32 -12.73
C ALA A 132 -4.47 -2.44 -12.86
N PHE A 133 -3.72 -2.40 -11.74
CA PHE A 133 -2.27 -2.66 -11.76
C PHE A 133 -1.94 -4.08 -12.26
N MET A 134 -2.75 -5.08 -11.90
CA MET A 134 -2.57 -6.45 -12.38
C MET A 134 -2.74 -6.58 -13.89
N ILE A 135 -3.67 -5.83 -14.47
CA ILE A 135 -3.93 -5.76 -15.92
C ILE A 135 -2.78 -5.03 -16.63
N ILE A 136 -2.42 -3.83 -16.15
CA ILE A 136 -1.36 -2.99 -16.73
C ILE A 136 -0.02 -3.73 -16.75
N ALA A 137 0.29 -4.47 -15.69
CA ALA A 137 1.52 -5.26 -15.61
C ALA A 137 1.58 -6.38 -16.67
N GLN A 138 0.47 -6.78 -17.28
CA GLN A 138 0.45 -7.78 -18.36
C GLN A 138 0.61 -7.15 -19.73
N ARG A 139 0.22 -5.88 -19.88
CA ARG A 139 0.27 -5.14 -21.12
C ARG A 139 1.64 -4.50 -21.35
N GLU A 140 1.89 -4.12 -22.60
CA GLU A 140 3.08 -3.35 -22.97
C GLU A 140 2.91 -1.88 -22.59
N ASN A 141 4.01 -1.22 -22.20
CA ASN A 141 4.00 0.15 -21.68
C ASN A 141 3.29 1.15 -22.60
N HIS A 142 3.38 0.97 -23.92
CA HIS A 142 2.80 1.88 -24.90
C HIS A 142 1.26 1.80 -24.97
N THR A 143 0.65 0.75 -24.42
CA THR A 143 -0.82 0.56 -24.35
C THR A 143 -1.42 0.99 -23.02
N TRP A 144 -0.61 1.54 -22.12
CA TRP A 144 -1.07 1.95 -20.80
C TRP A 144 -1.93 3.21 -20.92
N PRO A 145 -2.92 3.39 -20.02
CA PRO A 145 -3.59 4.68 -19.89
C PRO A 145 -2.55 5.76 -19.56
N ALA A 146 -2.86 7.02 -19.86
CA ALA A 146 -1.99 8.14 -19.50
C ALA A 146 -1.91 8.27 -17.97
N LEU A 147 -0.86 7.69 -17.37
CA LEU A 147 -0.61 7.74 -15.94
C LEU A 147 0.27 8.94 -15.61
N SER A 148 -0.33 10.00 -15.07
CA SER A 148 0.41 11.14 -14.51
C SER A 148 0.28 11.15 -12.98
N PHE A 149 1.40 11.12 -12.28
CA PHE A 149 1.44 11.21 -10.82
C PHE A 149 1.87 12.60 -10.38
N SER A 150 1.19 13.17 -9.38
CA SER A 150 1.83 14.19 -8.54
C SER A 150 2.87 13.52 -7.66
N THR A 151 3.85 14.28 -7.17
CA THR A 151 4.91 13.75 -6.29
C THR A 151 4.32 13.02 -5.09
N ASP A 152 3.31 13.57 -4.42
CA ASP A 152 2.70 12.95 -3.25
C ASP A 152 1.99 11.62 -3.57
N VAL A 153 1.28 11.56 -4.70
CA VAL A 153 0.62 10.31 -5.14
C VAL A 153 1.67 9.27 -5.53
N GLN A 154 2.77 9.68 -6.16
CA GLN A 154 3.87 8.78 -6.49
C GLN A 154 4.46 8.15 -5.23
N LEU A 155 4.76 8.95 -4.21
CA LEU A 155 5.29 8.46 -2.93
C LEU A 155 4.29 7.53 -2.22
N LEU A 156 2.99 7.87 -2.25
CA LEU A 156 1.93 7.04 -1.69
C LEU A 156 1.84 5.68 -2.39
N VAL A 157 1.86 5.66 -3.73
CA VAL A 157 1.80 4.43 -4.52
C VAL A 157 3.05 3.57 -4.28
N LEU A 158 4.23 4.17 -4.21
CA LEU A 158 5.48 3.47 -3.89
C LEU A 158 5.44 2.85 -2.49
N ARG A 159 4.92 3.59 -1.48
CA ARG A 159 4.73 3.04 -0.13
C ARG A 159 3.73 1.90 -0.14
N PHE A 160 2.60 2.05 -0.85
CA PHE A 160 1.59 1.01 -0.98
C PHE A 160 2.16 -0.27 -1.63
N PHE A 161 2.97 -0.13 -2.68
CA PHE A 161 3.68 -1.26 -3.31
C PHE A 161 4.68 -1.92 -2.37
N GLN A 162 5.45 -1.14 -1.61
CA GLN A 162 6.31 -1.69 -0.56
C GLN A 162 5.50 -2.49 0.47
N CYS A 163 4.35 -1.96 0.91
CA CYS A 163 3.50 -2.64 1.87
C CYS A 163 3.04 -4.02 1.35
N ILE A 164 2.62 -4.09 0.07
CA ILE A 164 2.23 -5.36 -0.56
C ILE A 164 3.41 -6.32 -0.67
N ILE A 165 4.59 -5.83 -1.09
CA ILE A 165 5.79 -6.67 -1.25
C ILE A 165 6.18 -7.29 0.08
N VAL A 166 6.20 -6.50 1.15
CA VAL A 166 6.67 -6.90 2.48
C VAL A 166 5.67 -7.78 3.23
N PHE A 167 4.37 -7.63 2.96
CA PHE A 167 3.29 -8.39 3.61
C PHE A 167 3.53 -9.91 3.55
N SER A 168 3.43 -10.61 4.68
CA SER A 168 3.71 -12.04 4.73
C SER A 168 2.66 -12.85 3.96
N VAL A 169 3.10 -13.94 3.32
CA VAL A 169 2.21 -14.88 2.63
C VAL A 169 1.86 -16.01 3.59
N ASP A 170 1.08 -15.66 4.60
CA ASP A 170 0.59 -16.62 5.60
C ASP A 170 -0.79 -17.16 5.23
N ALA A 171 -1.21 -18.23 5.90
CA ALA A 171 -2.57 -18.75 5.76
C ALA A 171 -3.62 -17.73 6.25
N PRO A 172 -4.84 -17.71 5.69
CA PRO A 172 -5.87 -16.72 6.03
C PRO A 172 -6.17 -16.62 7.53
N ASP A 173 -6.16 -17.76 8.24
CA ASP A 173 -6.41 -17.81 9.68
C ASP A 173 -5.34 -17.07 10.49
N VAL A 174 -4.07 -17.21 10.09
CA VAL A 174 -2.94 -16.51 10.70
C VAL A 174 -3.03 -15.01 10.44
N VAL A 175 -3.36 -14.63 9.21
CA VAL A 175 -3.56 -13.23 8.83
C VAL A 175 -4.70 -12.60 9.64
N ASN A 176 -5.82 -13.31 9.79
CA ASN A 176 -6.99 -12.86 10.54
C ASN A 176 -6.68 -12.76 12.05
N ALA A 177 -5.96 -13.73 12.63
CA ALA A 177 -5.55 -13.71 14.02
C ALA A 177 -4.61 -12.52 14.31
N THR A 178 -3.62 -12.29 13.43
CA THR A 178 -2.73 -11.14 13.50
C THR A 178 -3.49 -9.82 13.40
N CYS A 179 -4.44 -9.69 12.46
CA CYS A 179 -5.29 -8.50 12.36
C CYS A 179 -6.11 -8.26 13.63
N ALA A 180 -6.68 -9.31 14.22
CA ALA A 180 -7.43 -9.20 15.47
C ALA A 180 -6.53 -8.74 16.63
N ALA A 181 -5.30 -9.26 16.72
CA ALA A 181 -4.32 -8.85 17.72
C ALA A 181 -3.90 -7.38 17.55
N LEU A 182 -3.56 -6.98 16.32
CA LEU A 182 -3.19 -5.59 16.01
C LEU A 182 -4.32 -4.60 16.34
N LYS A 183 -5.58 -4.97 16.07
CA LYS A 183 -6.75 -4.14 16.42
C LYS A 183 -6.98 -4.01 17.91
N ARG A 184 -6.57 -5.00 18.72
CA ARG A 184 -6.59 -4.92 20.19
C ARG A 184 -5.42 -4.10 20.75
N GLY A 185 -4.43 -3.74 19.92
CA GLY A 185 -3.22 -3.05 20.35
C GLY A 185 -2.11 -3.99 20.83
N ASP A 186 -2.22 -5.29 20.55
CA ASP A 186 -1.17 -6.26 20.89
C ASP A 186 0.11 -5.94 20.10
N LYS A 187 1.27 -6.06 20.75
CA LYS A 187 2.58 -5.89 20.08
C LYS A 187 2.89 -7.11 19.23
N VAL A 188 2.45 -7.08 17.97
CA VAL A 188 2.78 -8.11 16.97
C VAL A 188 3.83 -7.58 16.00
N LEU A 189 4.86 -8.38 15.73
CA LEU A 189 5.89 -8.04 14.76
C LEU A 189 5.31 -8.07 13.34
N THR A 190 5.31 -6.92 12.69
CA THR A 190 4.88 -6.75 11.30
C THR A 190 6.01 -6.11 10.51
N PRO A 191 7.02 -6.90 10.06
CA PRO A 191 8.30 -6.36 9.57
C PRO A 191 8.14 -5.23 8.56
N VAL A 192 8.77 -4.07 8.79
CA VAL A 192 8.75 -2.87 7.90
C VAL A 192 7.35 -2.26 7.68
N LEU A 193 6.34 -2.74 8.39
CA LEU A 193 4.97 -2.25 8.35
C LEU A 193 4.57 -1.65 9.69
N THR A 194 3.58 -0.77 9.64
CA THR A 194 2.78 -0.41 10.81
C THR A 194 1.57 -1.33 10.96
N SER A 195 0.96 -1.33 12.15
CA SER A 195 -0.30 -2.05 12.40
C SER A 195 -1.42 -1.64 11.42
N GLU A 196 -1.52 -0.35 11.11
CA GLU A 196 -2.55 0.19 10.21
C GLU A 196 -2.31 -0.28 8.76
N GLU A 197 -1.05 -0.25 8.30
CA GLU A 197 -0.69 -0.74 6.96
C GLU A 197 -0.90 -2.24 6.81
N TYR A 198 -0.55 -3.03 7.83
CA TYR A 198 -0.80 -4.47 7.81
C TYR A 198 -2.30 -4.77 7.68
N ILE A 199 -3.13 -4.13 8.51
CA ILE A 199 -4.59 -4.31 8.46
C ILE A 199 -5.15 -3.85 7.11
N MET A 200 -4.65 -2.75 6.54
CA MET A 200 -5.02 -2.29 5.21
C MET A 200 -4.76 -3.37 4.16
N ILE A 201 -3.54 -3.93 4.09
CA ILE A 201 -3.21 -4.93 3.07
C ILE A 201 -4.04 -6.20 3.29
N ALA A 202 -4.16 -6.67 4.52
CA ALA A 202 -4.95 -7.86 4.84
C ALA A 202 -6.42 -7.72 4.42
N GLU A 203 -7.07 -6.62 4.78
CA GLU A 203 -8.50 -6.44 4.52
C GLU A 203 -8.85 -5.93 3.11
N LYS A 204 -7.97 -5.13 2.50
CA LYS A 204 -8.30 -4.42 1.26
C LYS A 204 -7.64 -5.03 0.04
N VAL A 205 -6.57 -5.81 0.22
CA VAL A 205 -5.85 -6.47 -0.88
C VAL A 205 -5.94 -7.99 -0.73
N TYR A 206 -5.37 -8.56 0.33
CA TYR A 206 -5.24 -10.02 0.51
C TYR A 206 -6.58 -10.75 0.46
N SER A 207 -7.61 -10.24 1.14
CA SER A 207 -8.96 -10.85 1.12
C SER A 207 -9.68 -10.79 -0.24
N ARG A 208 -9.13 -10.10 -1.23
CA ARG A 208 -9.78 -9.84 -2.52
C ARG A 208 -9.04 -10.41 -3.73
N VAL A 209 -7.86 -10.96 -3.51
CA VAL A 209 -7.02 -11.50 -4.58
C VAL A 209 -6.84 -12.99 -4.37
N ASP A 210 -6.87 -13.76 -5.45
CA ASP A 210 -6.70 -15.22 -5.37
C ASP A 210 -5.27 -15.58 -4.95
N SER A 211 -4.29 -14.79 -5.37
CA SER A 211 -2.88 -15.02 -5.07
C SER A 211 -2.15 -13.71 -4.83
N ILE A 212 -1.79 -13.46 -3.57
CA ILE A 212 -0.92 -12.34 -3.20
C ILE A 212 0.46 -12.46 -3.85
N VAL A 213 0.94 -13.68 -4.12
CA VAL A 213 2.20 -13.93 -4.83
C VAL A 213 2.14 -13.35 -6.24
N GLN A 214 1.05 -13.60 -6.97
CA GLN A 214 0.87 -13.01 -8.30
C GLN A 214 0.85 -11.48 -8.24
N VAL A 215 0.19 -10.90 -7.22
CA VAL A 215 0.21 -9.43 -7.03
C VAL A 215 1.63 -8.90 -6.83
N LYS A 216 2.43 -9.55 -5.98
CA LYS A 216 3.84 -9.18 -5.78
C LYS A 216 4.65 -9.25 -7.08
N LEU A 217 4.49 -10.31 -7.87
CA LEU A 217 5.18 -10.48 -9.15
C LEU A 217 4.83 -9.37 -10.15
N ARG A 218 3.54 -9.01 -10.24
CA ARG A 218 3.09 -7.92 -11.11
C ARG A 218 3.61 -6.57 -10.65
N ILE A 219 3.63 -6.31 -9.34
CA ILE A 219 4.22 -5.08 -8.78
C ILE A 219 5.71 -5.00 -9.10
N ILE A 220 6.49 -6.09 -8.94
CA ILE A 220 7.91 -6.09 -9.32
C ILE A 220 8.09 -5.73 -10.80
N LYS A 221 7.24 -6.26 -11.69
CA LYS A 221 7.28 -5.91 -13.12
C LYS A 221 6.95 -4.44 -13.36
N LEU A 222 5.95 -3.88 -12.67
CA LEU A 222 5.60 -2.45 -12.76
C LEU A 222 6.73 -1.55 -12.24
N LEU A 223 7.37 -1.94 -11.15
CA LEU A 223 8.47 -1.18 -10.54
C LEU A 223 9.67 -0.99 -11.50
N VAL A 224 9.92 -1.95 -12.39
CA VAL A 224 11.00 -1.85 -13.40
C VAL A 224 10.51 -1.52 -14.82
N SER A 225 9.26 -1.10 -14.96
CA SER A 225 8.68 -0.71 -16.25
C SER A 225 9.14 0.66 -16.74
N GLY A 226 9.81 1.45 -15.90
CA GLY A 226 10.14 2.86 -16.17
C GLY A 226 9.09 3.86 -15.64
N LEU A 227 8.05 3.38 -14.95
CA LEU A 227 7.03 4.23 -14.33
C LEU A 227 7.56 5.09 -13.16
N PHE A 228 8.59 4.61 -12.47
CA PHE A 228 9.20 5.27 -11.32
C PHE A 228 10.72 5.35 -11.49
N ASP A 229 11.33 6.32 -10.82
CA ASP A 229 12.78 6.45 -10.77
C ASP A 229 13.42 5.27 -10.03
N TYR A 230 14.53 4.77 -10.58
CA TYR A 230 15.20 3.58 -10.06
C TYR A 230 15.71 3.74 -8.61
N HIS A 231 16.09 4.93 -8.17
CA HIS A 231 16.51 5.15 -6.78
C HIS A 231 15.35 4.91 -5.81
N THR A 232 14.13 5.33 -6.16
CA THR A 232 12.95 5.15 -5.29
C THR A 232 12.46 3.70 -5.21
N VAL A 233 12.75 2.93 -6.26
CA VAL A 233 12.33 1.52 -6.40
C VAL A 233 13.32 0.56 -5.75
N PHE A 234 14.61 0.90 -5.75
CA PHE A 234 15.70 0.00 -5.37
C PHE A 234 15.49 -0.67 -4.00
N SER A 235 15.17 0.11 -2.97
CA SER A 235 14.98 -0.44 -1.62
C SER A 235 13.75 -1.36 -1.52
N ILE A 236 12.72 -1.18 -2.37
CA ILE A 236 11.57 -2.12 -2.46
C ILE A 236 12.02 -3.45 -3.06
N LEU A 237 12.84 -3.42 -4.11
CA LEU A 237 13.37 -4.64 -4.74
C LEU A 237 14.29 -5.43 -3.80
N VAL A 238 15.11 -4.73 -2.99
CA VAL A 238 15.93 -5.38 -1.95
C VAL A 238 15.05 -6.10 -0.91
N LEU A 239 13.93 -5.51 -0.50
CA LEU A 239 12.97 -6.16 0.41
C LEU A 239 12.24 -7.34 -0.25
N ALA A 240 12.01 -7.28 -1.56
CA ALA A 240 11.43 -8.39 -2.32
C ALA A 240 12.34 -9.64 -2.34
N LEU A 241 13.67 -9.46 -2.36
CA LEU A 241 14.64 -10.57 -2.26
C LEU A 241 14.59 -11.32 -0.91
N ALA A 242 13.93 -10.75 0.09
CA ALA A 242 13.88 -11.31 1.44
C ALA A 242 12.55 -12.00 1.77
N GLN A 243 11.68 -12.19 0.77
CA GLN A 243 10.33 -12.73 0.97
C GLN A 243 10.28 -14.25 1.24
N ASN A 244 11.39 -14.97 1.04
CA ASN A 244 11.46 -16.44 1.19
C ASN A 244 10.43 -17.18 0.32
N ILE A 245 10.15 -16.63 -0.87
CA ILE A 245 9.30 -17.20 -1.92
C ILE A 245 10.14 -17.19 -3.20
N ASP A 246 10.37 -18.35 -3.79
CA ASP A 246 11.35 -18.52 -4.87
C ASP A 246 10.98 -17.71 -6.11
N GLU A 247 9.69 -17.69 -6.51
CA GLU A 247 9.26 -16.93 -7.68
C GLU A 247 9.45 -15.43 -7.48
N VAL A 248 9.10 -14.91 -6.30
CA VAL A 248 9.23 -13.48 -5.96
C VAL A 248 10.70 -13.09 -5.87
N THR A 249 11.53 -13.95 -5.28
CA THR A 249 12.97 -13.72 -5.13
C THR A 249 13.65 -13.70 -6.50
N SER A 250 13.38 -14.69 -7.34
CA SER A 250 13.92 -14.77 -8.71
C SER A 250 13.49 -13.59 -9.59
N ALA A 251 12.22 -13.17 -9.48
CA ALA A 251 11.71 -11.99 -10.18
C ALA A 251 12.42 -10.71 -9.71
N ALA A 252 12.64 -10.55 -8.40
CA ALA A 252 13.35 -9.42 -7.84
C ALA A 252 14.85 -9.39 -8.23
N GLU A 253 15.51 -10.55 -8.30
CA GLU A 253 16.89 -10.65 -8.80
C GLU A 253 16.99 -10.22 -10.27
N THR A 254 16.05 -10.69 -11.09
CA THR A 254 15.98 -10.30 -12.51
C THR A 254 15.68 -8.80 -12.68
N ALA A 255 14.81 -8.25 -11.84
CA ALA A 255 14.49 -6.83 -11.81
C ALA A 255 15.72 -5.98 -11.42
N LEU A 256 16.47 -6.38 -10.39
CA LEU A 256 17.67 -5.65 -9.94
C LEU A 256 18.80 -5.65 -10.97
N LYS A 257 18.90 -6.67 -11.83
CA LYS A 257 19.87 -6.67 -12.95
C LYS A 257 19.61 -5.56 -13.97
N LYS A 258 18.38 -5.03 -14.05
CA LYS A 258 18.02 -3.92 -14.93
C LYS A 258 18.29 -2.55 -14.30
N VAL A 259 18.58 -2.50 -13.01
CA VAL A 259 18.84 -1.28 -12.25
C VAL A 259 20.35 -1.09 -12.10
N ASP A 260 20.82 0.14 -12.29
CA ASP A 260 22.20 0.47 -11.93
C ASP A 260 22.39 0.43 -10.41
N THR A 261 22.81 -0.74 -9.94
CA THR A 261 23.03 -0.99 -8.52
C THR A 261 24.13 -0.08 -7.96
N ARG A 262 25.16 0.29 -8.74
CA ARG A 262 26.25 1.14 -8.23
C ARG A 262 25.73 2.55 -8.00
N ALA A 263 25.08 3.14 -9.00
CA ALA A 263 24.47 4.46 -8.87
C ALA A 263 23.48 4.53 -7.68
N CYS A 264 22.71 3.47 -7.46
CA CYS A 264 21.81 3.40 -6.30
C CYS A 264 22.55 3.34 -4.95
N LEU A 265 23.63 2.59 -4.85
CA LEU A 265 24.42 2.47 -3.61
C LEU A 265 25.25 3.73 -3.29
N ASP A 266 25.48 4.59 -4.28
CA ASP A 266 26.13 5.89 -4.10
C ASP A 266 25.13 7.00 -3.72
N SER A 267 23.83 6.71 -3.72
CA SER A 267 22.79 7.67 -3.36
C SER A 267 22.44 7.62 -1.88
N ARG A 268 22.57 8.75 -1.18
CA ARG A 268 22.24 8.86 0.24
C ARG A 268 20.78 8.54 0.55
N ILE A 269 19.87 8.94 -0.33
CA ILE A 269 18.42 8.70 -0.18
C ILE A 269 18.14 7.18 -0.11
N VAL A 270 18.74 6.41 -1.00
CA VAL A 270 18.57 4.95 -1.06
C VAL A 270 19.13 4.27 0.19
N ILE A 271 20.32 4.71 0.64
CA ILE A 271 20.94 4.17 1.85
C ILE A 271 20.11 4.49 3.10
N ASP A 272 19.61 5.72 3.21
CA ASP A 272 18.73 6.10 4.33
C ASP A 272 17.43 5.29 4.32
N GLU A 273 16.85 4.99 3.15
CA GLU A 273 15.68 4.10 3.04
C GLU A 273 15.96 2.66 3.49
N LEU A 274 17.10 2.09 3.06
CA LEU A 274 17.51 0.75 3.47
C LEU A 274 17.76 0.68 4.98
N MET A 275 18.41 1.71 5.54
CA MET A 275 18.65 1.84 6.98
C MET A 275 17.36 2.04 7.77
N ALA A 276 16.44 2.86 7.26
CA ALA A 276 15.15 3.09 7.88
C ALA A 276 14.32 1.79 7.93
N ALA A 277 14.28 1.03 6.82
CA ALA A 277 13.65 -0.29 6.80
C ALA A 277 14.31 -1.27 7.77
N TYR A 278 15.65 -1.23 7.88
CA TYR A 278 16.40 -2.05 8.83
C TYR A 278 15.99 -1.81 10.28
N LEU A 279 15.94 -0.53 10.66
CA LEU A 279 15.74 -0.08 12.04
C LEU A 279 14.26 0.02 12.44
N GLY A 280 13.34 0.07 11.49
CA GLY A 280 11.92 0.34 11.75
C GLY A 280 11.59 1.84 11.81
N CYS A 281 12.28 2.67 11.04
CA CYS A 281 12.04 4.10 10.95
C CYS A 281 11.40 4.49 9.60
N THR A 282 10.91 5.72 9.51
CA THR A 282 10.31 6.28 8.30
C THR A 282 11.30 7.19 7.58
N THR A 283 11.13 7.37 6.27
CA THR A 283 11.86 8.36 5.48
C THR A 283 10.88 9.31 4.80
N PRO A 284 11.30 10.53 4.41
CA PRO A 284 10.45 11.45 3.65
C PRO A 284 9.96 10.83 2.32
N SER A 285 10.81 10.03 1.67
CA SER A 285 10.47 9.32 0.43
C SER A 285 9.51 8.15 0.63
N LYS A 286 9.31 7.69 1.87
CA LYS A 286 8.48 6.53 2.23
C LYS A 286 7.74 6.80 3.52
N SER A 287 6.96 7.87 3.54
CA SER A 287 6.10 8.21 4.65
C SER A 287 5.08 7.11 4.90
N VAL A 288 4.75 6.86 6.18
CA VAL A 288 3.78 5.83 6.56
C VAL A 288 2.39 6.18 6.06
N ILE A 289 1.65 5.16 5.65
CA ILE A 289 0.21 5.30 5.42
C ILE A 289 -0.48 5.07 6.76
N GLY A 290 -0.70 6.14 7.52
CA GLY A 290 -1.37 6.02 8.81
C GLY A 290 -1.03 7.15 9.77
N ARG A 291 -1.52 7.00 10.99
CA ARG A 291 -1.20 7.89 12.12
C ARG A 291 0.11 7.51 12.80
N SER A 292 0.47 6.23 12.74
CA SER A 292 1.69 5.71 13.34
C SER A 292 2.92 6.28 12.64
N CYS A 293 3.87 6.80 13.43
CA CYS A 293 5.13 7.35 12.91
C CYS A 293 6.31 6.36 12.95
N SER A 294 6.09 5.14 13.49
CA SER A 294 7.13 4.12 13.67
C SER A 294 6.76 2.81 12.99
N LEU A 295 7.71 2.21 12.29
CA LEU A 295 7.57 0.90 11.66
C LEU A 295 8.05 -0.20 12.61
N SER A 296 7.58 -1.43 12.43
CA SER A 296 8.32 -2.56 13.01
C SER A 296 9.65 -2.73 12.27
N PRO A 297 10.74 -3.11 12.97
CA PRO A 297 12.02 -3.37 12.33
C PRO A 297 11.93 -4.55 11.36
N ALA A 298 12.83 -4.58 10.38
CA ALA A 298 12.97 -5.69 9.45
C ALA A 298 13.22 -7.03 10.16
N ASN A 299 12.70 -8.12 9.60
CA ASN A 299 13.00 -9.47 10.10
C ASN A 299 14.44 -9.89 9.76
N ILE A 300 14.91 -11.01 10.32
CA ILE A 300 16.30 -11.47 10.17
C ILE A 300 16.72 -11.66 8.70
N ILE A 301 15.82 -12.16 7.85
CA ILE A 301 16.10 -12.42 6.44
C ILE A 301 16.24 -11.09 5.67
N MET A 302 15.32 -10.15 5.91
CA MET A 302 15.36 -8.79 5.35
C MET A 302 16.61 -8.05 5.79
N LYS A 303 16.93 -8.07 7.09
CA LYS A 303 18.14 -7.47 7.64
C LYS A 303 19.41 -7.99 6.95
N ARG A 304 19.52 -9.31 6.76
CA ARG A 304 20.66 -9.93 6.06
C ARG A 304 20.78 -9.42 4.63
N LYS A 305 19.68 -9.40 3.87
CA LYS A 305 19.68 -8.92 2.48
C LYS A 305 20.04 -7.43 2.41
N ILE A 306 19.48 -6.59 3.30
CA ILE A 306 19.82 -5.17 3.38
C ILE A 306 21.32 -4.99 3.65
N LEU A 307 21.89 -5.69 4.63
CA LEU A 307 23.32 -5.61 4.96
C LEU A 307 24.23 -5.98 3.77
N MET A 308 23.86 -6.98 2.97
CA MET A 308 24.63 -7.34 1.77
C MET A 308 24.82 -6.18 0.79
N TYR A 309 23.87 -5.24 0.75
CA TYR A 309 23.95 -4.04 -0.07
C TYR A 309 24.64 -2.88 0.66
N LEU A 310 24.36 -2.68 1.95
CA LEU A 310 24.99 -1.62 2.75
C LEU A 310 26.52 -1.78 2.83
N VAL A 311 27.04 -3.01 2.96
CA VAL A 311 28.49 -3.29 2.97
C VAL A 311 29.20 -2.86 1.68
N ARG A 312 28.47 -2.77 0.57
CA ARG A 312 29.02 -2.40 -0.75
C ARG A 312 28.94 -0.90 -1.03
N SER A 313 28.29 -0.13 -0.15
CA SER A 313 28.08 1.30 -0.34
C SER A 313 29.14 2.12 0.40
N PRO A 314 29.85 3.02 -0.29
CA PRO A 314 30.77 3.96 0.39
C PRO A 314 30.00 4.96 1.26
N VAL A 315 28.78 5.34 0.85
CA VAL A 315 27.92 6.28 1.57
C VAL A 315 27.40 5.69 2.88
N ALA A 316 27.14 4.39 2.93
CA ALA A 316 26.73 3.70 4.15
C ALA A 316 27.83 3.73 5.22
N ALA A 317 29.11 3.61 4.83
CA ALA A 317 30.25 3.65 5.77
C ALA A 317 30.30 4.96 6.59
N VAL A 318 29.94 6.08 5.96
CA VAL A 318 29.95 7.41 6.58
C VAL A 318 28.65 7.79 7.30
N ALA A 319 27.61 6.95 7.25
CA ALA A 319 26.33 7.16 7.95
C ALA A 319 26.39 6.80 9.46
N TYR A 320 27.35 7.38 10.18
CA TYR A 320 27.79 6.99 11.54
C TYR A 320 26.65 6.75 12.56
N MET A 321 25.70 7.69 12.68
CA MET A 321 24.62 7.60 13.68
C MET A 321 23.65 6.43 13.41
N ASN A 322 23.41 6.10 12.14
CA ASN A 322 22.59 4.94 11.79
C ASN A 322 23.40 3.65 11.95
N ASN A 323 24.70 3.68 11.66
CA ASN A 323 25.60 2.54 11.83
C ASN A 323 25.69 2.06 13.28
N LEU A 324 25.77 3.00 14.25
CA LEU A 324 25.73 2.67 15.67
C LEU A 324 24.40 2.02 16.08
N LYS A 325 23.27 2.53 15.59
CA LYS A 325 21.95 1.96 15.87
C LYS A 325 21.81 0.55 15.31
N VAL A 326 22.28 0.32 14.08
CA VAL A 326 22.29 -1.00 13.43
C VAL A 326 23.14 -1.99 14.24
N TYR A 327 24.34 -1.58 14.64
CA TYR A 327 25.24 -2.39 15.47
C TYR A 327 24.63 -2.77 16.82
N LEU A 328 24.07 -1.80 17.54
CA LEU A 328 23.42 -2.04 18.83
C LEU A 328 22.22 -2.98 18.66
N LEU A 329 21.38 -2.77 17.65
CA LEU A 329 20.20 -3.60 17.42
C LEU A 329 20.56 -5.08 17.17
N ASP A 330 21.68 -5.36 16.50
CA ASP A 330 22.07 -6.74 16.19
C ASP A 330 22.79 -7.45 17.34
N ILE A 331 23.62 -6.75 18.11
CA ILE A 331 24.27 -7.34 19.30
C ILE A 331 23.24 -7.79 20.34
N PHE A 332 22.20 -7.00 20.55
CA PHE A 332 21.24 -7.27 21.62
C PHE A 332 20.17 -8.32 21.24
N TYR A 333 19.91 -8.56 19.95
CA TYR A 333 18.71 -9.32 19.55
C TYR A 333 18.94 -10.58 18.68
N THR A 334 20.08 -10.82 18.02
CA THR A 334 20.29 -12.12 17.31
C THR A 334 21.76 -12.41 16.96
N TYR A 335 22.14 -13.71 16.97
CA TYR A 335 23.47 -14.25 16.61
C TYR A 335 24.21 -13.48 15.51
N THR A 336 25.48 -13.17 15.79
CA THR A 336 26.40 -12.43 14.95
C THR A 336 26.57 -13.06 13.56
N CYS A 337 25.94 -12.46 12.55
CA CYS A 337 26.08 -12.85 11.15
C CYS A 337 27.38 -12.31 10.55
N LYS A 338 28.07 -13.09 9.68
CA LYS A 338 29.30 -12.66 8.97
C LYS A 338 29.17 -11.27 8.33
N TYR A 339 28.01 -10.93 7.80
CA TYR A 339 27.76 -9.62 7.18
C TYR A 339 27.77 -8.46 8.18
N VAL A 340 27.40 -8.67 9.45
CA VAL A 340 27.51 -7.64 10.49
C VAL A 340 28.98 -7.33 10.77
N TYR A 341 29.82 -8.35 10.89
CA TYR A 341 31.27 -8.17 11.03
C TYR A 341 31.89 -7.50 9.80
N MET A 342 31.49 -7.91 8.58
CA MET A 342 31.95 -7.26 7.36
C MET A 342 31.51 -5.79 7.29
N TYR A 343 30.29 -5.47 7.75
CA TYR A 343 29.79 -4.10 7.79
C TYR A 343 30.57 -3.24 8.78
N LEU A 344 30.82 -3.75 9.98
CA LEU A 344 31.65 -3.09 10.99
C LEU A 344 33.08 -2.90 10.50
N TRP A 345 33.66 -3.93 9.89
CA TRP A 345 35.00 -3.84 9.33
C TRP A 345 35.07 -2.82 8.19
N HIS A 346 34.05 -2.77 7.32
CA HIS A 346 33.95 -1.77 6.26
C HIS A 346 33.88 -0.34 6.83
N ILE A 347 33.08 -0.12 7.88
CA ILE A 347 33.04 1.17 8.60
C ILE A 347 34.41 1.49 9.19
N CYS A 348 35.00 0.59 9.98
CA CYS A 348 36.29 0.81 10.63
C CYS A 348 37.41 1.06 9.63
N ALA A 349 37.48 0.28 8.54
CA ALA A 349 38.47 0.45 7.49
C ALA A 349 38.34 1.83 6.81
N TYR A 350 37.12 2.29 6.55
CA TYR A 350 36.89 3.62 5.99
C TYR A 350 37.38 4.73 6.92
N TYR A 351 37.07 4.66 8.23
CA TYR A 351 37.53 5.66 9.20
C TYR A 351 39.05 5.62 9.45
N ILE A 352 39.67 4.45 9.40
CA ILE A 352 41.13 4.31 9.55
C ILE A 352 41.89 4.83 8.32
N LEU A 353 41.36 4.62 7.11
CA LEU A 353 41.97 5.10 5.87
C LEU A 353 41.71 6.59 5.58
N SER A 354 40.78 7.22 6.30
CA SER A 354 40.45 8.65 6.18
C SER A 354 41.14 9.53 7.23
N LEU A 355 41.86 8.91 8.17
CA LEU A 355 42.79 9.53 9.12
C LEU A 355 44.21 9.46 8.55
#